data_AF-A0A7J0FB55-F1
#
_entry.id   AF-A0A7J0FB55-F1
#
_cell.length_a   1.000
_cell.length_b   1.000
_cell.length_c   1.000
_cell.angle_alpha   90.00
_cell.angle_beta   90.00
_cell.angle_gamma   90.00
#
_symmetry.space_group_name_H-M   'P 1'
#
loop_
_entity.id
_entity.type
_entity.pdbx_description
1 polymer ?
#
loop_
_entity_poly.entity_id
_entity_poly.type
_entity_poly.pdbx_seq_one_letter_code
_entity_poly.pdbx_strand_id
1 'polypeptide(L)'
;MAKSCTFPLPLLAVAHQQLIAGSSHSSGNDDAKLIKAWEKVYGVNITAAANEGTYSPEQLGNQLTAEANSVNRIGFIGLGAMGFGMATQLLKSNFCVLGYDVYHPTLSRFANEGGLVGSSPAEVSKDVDVLVIMVTNEAQAESVLFGDHGAISALPSGASIILASTVSPAYVSQLEQRLHSRFLYP
;
A
#
# COMPACT_ATOMS: atom_id res chain seq x y z
N MET A 1 -42.75 2.93 -6.47
CA MET A 1 -41.95 1.78 -6.97
C MET A 1 -40.52 1.92 -6.44
N ALA A 2 -40.22 1.27 -5.32
CA ALA A 2 -38.86 1.10 -4.80
C ALA A 2 -38.57 -0.40 -4.86
N LYS A 3 -38.16 -0.89 -6.03
CA LYS A 3 -37.85 -2.30 -6.24
C LYS A 3 -36.34 -2.49 -6.07
N SER A 4 -35.99 -3.40 -5.15
CA SER A 4 -34.82 -4.29 -5.20
C SER A 4 -33.41 -3.67 -5.19
N CYS A 5 -33.07 -2.87 -4.19
CA CYS A 5 -31.67 -2.73 -3.79
C CYS A 5 -31.40 -3.69 -2.61
N THR A 6 -31.07 -4.95 -2.91
CA THR A 6 -30.33 -5.80 -1.98
C THR A 6 -28.92 -5.22 -1.86
N PHE A 7 -28.73 -4.33 -0.89
CA PHE A 7 -27.40 -3.95 -0.44
C PHE A 7 -26.69 -5.24 -0.01
N PRO A 8 -25.47 -5.56 -0.48
CA PRO A 8 -24.76 -6.70 0.06
C PRO A 8 -24.61 -6.43 1.55
N LEU A 9 -25.22 -7.28 2.39
CA LEU A 9 -24.90 -7.34 3.81
C LEU A 9 -23.36 -7.29 3.86
N PRO A 10 -22.75 -6.30 4.57
CA PRO A 10 -21.31 -6.15 4.54
C PRO A 10 -20.71 -7.52 4.84
N LEU A 11 -19.73 -7.98 4.06
CA LEU A 11 -19.14 -9.32 4.14
C LEU A 11 -18.92 -9.80 5.58
N LEU A 12 -18.60 -8.87 6.48
CA LEU A 12 -18.51 -9.05 7.92
C LEU A 12 -19.80 -9.59 8.57
N ALA A 13 -20.98 -9.06 8.26
CA ALA A 13 -22.26 -9.50 8.81
C ALA A 13 -22.63 -10.91 8.33
N VAL A 14 -22.37 -11.24 7.06
CA VAL A 14 -22.58 -12.60 6.55
C VAL A 14 -21.58 -13.58 7.16
N ALA A 15 -20.30 -13.22 7.22
CA ALA A 15 -19.27 -14.02 7.87
C ALA A 15 -19.57 -14.24 9.36
N HIS A 16 -20.03 -13.20 10.06
CA HIS A 16 -20.44 -13.27 11.46
C HIS A 16 -21.68 -14.13 11.66
N GLN A 17 -22.68 -14.04 10.79
CA GLN A 17 -23.85 -14.93 10.86
C GLN A 17 -23.50 -16.38 10.52
N GLN A 18 -22.58 -16.63 9.58
CA GLN A 18 -22.07 -17.97 9.29
C GLN A 18 -21.27 -18.54 10.45
N LEU A 19 -20.48 -17.72 11.13
CA LEU A 19 -19.76 -18.10 12.35
C LEU A 19 -20.74 -18.47 13.47
N ILE A 20 -21.73 -17.62 13.77
CA ILE A 20 -22.75 -17.88 14.80
C ILE A 20 -23.57 -19.14 14.47
N ALA A 21 -24.01 -19.29 13.22
CA ALA A 21 -24.77 -20.46 12.79
C ALA A 21 -23.94 -21.75 12.85
N GLY A 22 -22.66 -21.68 12.50
CA GLY A 22 -21.72 -22.80 12.63
C GLY A 22 -21.49 -23.19 14.09
N SER A 23 -21.32 -22.21 14.98
CA SER A 23 -21.15 -22.43 16.42
C SER A 23 -22.42 -22.92 17.11
N SER A 24 -23.62 -22.56 16.63
CA SER A 24 -24.89 -23.00 17.24
C SER A 24 -25.30 -24.43 16.88
N HIS A 25 -24.73 -25.00 15.81
CA HIS A 25 -24.97 -26.39 15.40
C HIS A 25 -23.90 -27.37 15.88
N SER A 26 -22.88 -26.87 16.57
CA SER A 26 -21.85 -27.66 17.22
C SER A 26 -22.24 -27.87 18.68
N SER A 27 -22.53 -29.12 19.05
CA SER A 27 -22.77 -29.54 20.44
C SER A 27 -21.70 -30.57 20.79
N GLY A 28 -20.66 -30.12 21.49
CA GLY A 28 -19.49 -30.91 21.88
C GLY A 28 -18.17 -30.31 21.39
N ASN A 29 -17.04 -31.00 21.63
CA ASN A 29 -15.64 -30.63 21.28
C ASN A 29 -15.37 -30.43 19.76
N ASP A 30 -16.42 -30.20 18.97
CA ASP A 30 -16.49 -30.13 17.52
C ASP A 30 -16.58 -28.68 17.00
N ASP A 31 -16.60 -27.69 17.90
CA ASP A 31 -16.52 -26.23 17.62
C ASP A 31 -15.30 -25.85 16.75
N ALA A 32 -14.31 -26.74 16.72
CA ALA A 32 -13.06 -26.57 16.00
C ALA A 32 -13.14 -26.79 14.48
N LYS A 33 -14.24 -27.30 13.90
CA LYS A 33 -14.27 -27.61 12.45
C LYS A 33 -14.16 -26.38 11.56
N LEU A 34 -14.89 -25.32 11.88
CA LEU A 34 -14.83 -24.07 11.13
C LEU A 34 -13.49 -23.37 11.36
N ILE A 35 -13.05 -23.28 12.62
CA ILE A 35 -11.75 -22.69 12.99
C ILE A 35 -10.61 -23.42 12.26
N LYS A 36 -10.57 -24.76 12.27
CA LYS A 36 -9.57 -25.57 11.56
C LYS A 36 -9.59 -25.37 10.05
N ALA A 37 -10.77 -25.15 9.46
CA ALA A 37 -10.87 -24.84 8.03
C ALA A 37 -10.24 -23.48 7.71
N TRP A 38 -10.50 -22.46 8.54
CA TRP A 38 -9.87 -21.14 8.42
C TRP A 38 -8.36 -21.18 8.66
N GLU A 39 -7.91 -21.88 9.72
CA GLU A 39 -6.49 -22.10 10.00
C GLU A 39 -5.77 -22.75 8.81
N LYS A 40 -6.41 -23.74 8.16
CA LYS A 40 -5.85 -24.40 6.96
C LYS A 40 -5.82 -23.50 5.73
N VAL A 41 -6.83 -22.66 5.52
CA VAL A 41 -6.91 -21.77 4.34
C VAL A 41 -5.90 -20.64 4.42
N TYR A 42 -5.72 -20.05 5.61
CA TYR A 42 -4.87 -18.87 5.81
C TYR A 42 -3.49 -19.21 6.41
N GLY A 43 -3.23 -20.48 6.74
CA GLY A 43 -1.96 -20.92 7.32
C GLY A 43 -1.68 -20.35 8.71
N VAL A 44 -2.72 -19.92 9.44
CA VAL A 44 -2.62 -19.31 10.77
C VAL A 44 -3.10 -20.28 11.84
N ASN A 45 -2.57 -20.17 13.07
CA ASN A 45 -3.11 -20.87 14.23
C ASN A 45 -3.91 -19.85 15.06
N ILE A 46 -5.24 -19.90 14.92
CA ILE A 46 -6.15 -18.92 15.53
C ILE A 46 -6.15 -19.09 17.05
N THR A 47 -6.04 -20.33 17.52
CA THR A 47 -5.99 -20.62 18.96
C THR A 47 -4.72 -20.06 19.60
N ALA A 48 -3.58 -20.18 18.92
CA ALA A 48 -2.33 -19.59 19.38
C ALA A 48 -2.41 -18.05 19.38
N ALA A 49 -2.89 -17.45 18.28
CA ALA A 49 -3.02 -15.99 18.18
C ALA A 49 -4.01 -15.40 19.20
N ALA A 50 -5.10 -16.10 19.54
CA ALA A 50 -6.05 -15.66 20.55
C ALA A 50 -5.49 -15.75 21.98
N ASN A 51 -4.51 -16.63 22.21
CA ASN A 51 -3.83 -16.82 23.49
C ASN A 51 -2.49 -16.08 23.57
N GLU A 52 -2.02 -15.48 22.47
CA GLU A 52 -0.89 -14.56 22.52
C GLU A 52 -1.26 -13.36 23.39
N GLY A 53 -0.32 -12.95 24.24
CA GLY A 53 -0.51 -11.80 25.11
C GLY A 53 -0.81 -10.56 24.28
N THR A 54 -1.73 -9.72 24.77
CA THR A 54 -2.06 -8.44 24.12
C THR A 54 -0.78 -7.65 23.88
N TYR A 55 -0.45 -7.38 22.62
CA TYR A 55 0.73 -6.57 22.30
C TYR A 55 0.48 -5.12 22.70
N SER A 56 1.53 -4.43 23.13
CA SER A 56 1.50 -2.97 23.24
C SER A 56 1.81 -2.37 21.87
N PRO A 57 0.91 -1.56 21.27
CA PRO A 57 1.17 -0.91 19.98
C PRO A 57 2.43 -0.05 20.00
N GLU A 58 2.74 0.58 21.15
CA GLU A 58 3.93 1.41 21.31
C GLU A 58 5.21 0.57 21.30
N GLN A 59 5.20 -0.59 21.97
CA GLN A 59 6.36 -1.49 21.99
C GLN A 59 6.62 -2.10 20.62
N LEU A 60 5.55 -2.54 19.93
CA LEU A 60 5.66 -3.06 18.58
C LEU A 60 6.15 -1.97 17.61
N GLY A 61 5.63 -0.75 17.73
CA GLY A 61 6.10 0.40 16.93
C GLY A 61 7.59 0.68 17.13
N ASN A 62 8.07 0.64 18.37
CA ASN A 62 9.48 0.84 18.68
C ASN A 62 10.36 -0.31 18.16
N GLN A 63 9.91 -1.56 18.24
CA GLN A 63 10.63 -2.72 17.69
C GLN A 63 10.74 -2.62 16.17
N LEU A 64 9.63 -2.37 15.47
CA LEU A 64 9.62 -2.20 14.02
C LEU A 64 10.49 -1.03 13.58
N THR A 65 10.50 0.07 14.34
CA THR A 65 11.35 1.23 14.05
C THR A 65 12.83 0.92 14.28
N ALA A 66 13.17 0.12 15.29
CA ALA A 66 14.54 -0.29 15.57
C ALA A 66 15.09 -1.27 14.54
N GLU A 67 14.23 -2.08 13.92
CA GLU A 67 14.58 -3.06 12.89
C GLU A 67 14.54 -2.50 11.46
N ALA A 68 13.84 -1.38 11.24
CA ALA A 68 13.74 -0.76 9.93
C ALA A 68 15.07 -0.12 9.49
N ASN A 69 15.45 -0.36 8.24
CA ASN A 69 16.55 0.39 7.62
C ASN A 69 16.17 1.87 7.50
N SER A 70 17.15 2.75 7.71
CA SER A 70 16.95 4.19 7.56
C SER A 70 16.60 4.54 6.12
N VAL A 71 15.41 5.11 5.91
CA VAL A 71 15.00 5.68 4.62
C VAL A 71 15.73 7.01 4.43
N ASN A 72 16.66 7.05 3.49
CA ASN A 72 17.46 8.22 3.19
C ASN A 72 16.73 9.15 2.22
N ARG A 73 16.07 8.61 1.18
CA ARG A 73 15.41 9.41 0.14
C ARG A 73 14.09 8.80 -0.31
N ILE A 74 13.10 9.68 -0.45
CA ILE A 74 11.76 9.34 -0.93
C ILE A 74 11.52 10.05 -2.26
N GLY A 75 11.19 9.27 -3.30
CA GLY A 75 10.61 9.81 -4.53
C GLY A 75 9.09 9.94 -4.36
N PHE A 76 8.51 11.05 -4.80
CA PHE A 76 7.08 11.31 -4.71
C PHE A 76 6.55 11.80 -6.06
N ILE A 77 5.65 11.02 -6.68
CA ILE A 77 5.08 11.35 -7.98
C ILE A 77 3.58 11.60 -7.85
N GLY A 78 3.17 12.79 -8.28
CA GLY A 78 1.80 13.29 -8.15
C GLY A 78 1.65 14.25 -6.97
N LEU A 79 1.78 15.55 -7.23
CA LEU A 79 1.68 16.64 -6.26
C LEU A 79 0.34 17.38 -6.41
N GLY A 80 -0.73 16.64 -6.71
CA GLY A 80 -2.10 17.12 -6.72
C GLY A 80 -2.67 17.39 -5.33
N ALA A 81 -3.98 17.51 -5.21
CA ALA A 81 -4.65 17.90 -3.97
C ALA A 81 -4.30 17.01 -2.75
N MET A 82 -4.27 15.69 -2.92
CA MET A 82 -3.87 14.76 -1.86
C MET A 82 -2.35 14.61 -1.75
N GLY A 83 -1.68 14.36 -2.88
CA GLY A 83 -0.24 14.08 -2.90
C GLY A 83 0.62 15.23 -2.37
N PHE A 84 0.24 16.48 -2.62
CA PHE A 84 0.96 17.64 -2.08
C PHE A 84 0.97 17.66 -0.55
N GLY A 85 -0.18 17.39 0.08
CA GLY A 85 -0.29 17.34 1.54
C GLY A 85 0.54 16.20 2.14
N MET A 86 0.56 15.05 1.46
CA MET A 86 1.38 13.89 1.86
C MET A 86 2.88 14.21 1.74
N ALA A 87 3.33 14.72 0.60
CA ALA A 87 4.74 15.03 0.35
C ALA A 87 5.27 16.11 1.31
N THR A 88 4.50 17.17 1.55
CA THR A 88 4.88 18.22 2.50
C THR A 88 4.86 17.74 3.95
N GLN A 89 4.02 16.77 4.31
CA GLN A 89 4.08 16.15 5.63
C GLN A 89 5.38 15.36 5.83
N LEU A 90 5.81 14.62 4.80
CA LEU A 90 7.09 13.91 4.84
C LEU A 90 8.27 14.88 5.05
N LEU A 91 8.26 16.04 4.37
CA LEU A 91 9.26 17.09 4.62
C LEU A 91 9.25 17.59 6.06
N LYS A 92 8.06 17.82 6.65
CA LYS A 92 7.91 18.23 8.06
C LYS A 92 8.40 17.18 9.05
N SER A 93 8.38 15.91 8.66
CA SER A 93 8.94 14.79 9.41
C SER A 93 10.45 14.60 9.18
N ASN A 94 11.12 15.56 8.51
CA ASN A 94 12.55 15.57 8.20
C ASN A 94 13.01 14.49 7.21
N PHE A 95 12.12 13.97 6.37
CA PHE A 95 12.52 13.12 5.23
C PHE A 95 13.02 13.97 4.06
N CYS A 96 14.01 13.44 3.33
CA CYS A 96 14.42 14.00 2.04
C CYS A 96 13.46 13.52 0.95
N VAL A 97 12.72 14.46 0.33
CA VAL A 97 11.70 14.14 -0.68
C VAL A 97 12.01 14.81 -2.02
N LEU A 98 12.12 14.01 -3.08
CA LEU A 98 12.10 14.48 -4.47
C LEU A 98 10.69 14.34 -5.02
N GLY A 99 10.13 15.44 -5.53
CA GLY A 99 8.79 15.51 -6.09
C GLY A 99 8.78 15.62 -7.61
N TYR A 100 7.82 14.97 -8.26
CA TYR A 100 7.46 15.21 -9.66
C TYR A 100 5.94 15.30 -9.83
N ASP A 101 5.52 16.18 -10.73
CA ASP A 101 4.15 16.32 -11.20
C ASP A 101 4.18 16.89 -12.62
N VAL A 102 3.21 16.49 -13.44
CA VAL A 102 3.08 16.97 -14.82
C VAL A 102 2.69 18.45 -14.89
N TYR A 103 2.06 18.98 -13.84
CA TYR A 103 1.63 20.36 -13.74
C TYR A 103 2.70 21.21 -13.03
N HIS A 104 3.57 21.84 -13.82
CA HIS A 104 4.73 22.61 -13.35
C HIS A 104 4.49 23.57 -12.16
N PRO A 105 3.36 24.30 -12.05
CA PRO A 105 3.15 25.18 -10.90
C PRO A 105 3.14 24.46 -9.54
N THR A 106 2.79 23.17 -9.49
CA THR A 106 2.88 22.38 -8.24
C THR A 106 4.32 22.10 -7.84
N LEU A 107 5.23 21.93 -8.80
CA LEU A 107 6.66 21.76 -8.54
C LEU A 107 7.24 23.00 -7.86
N SER A 108 6.96 24.19 -8.40
CA SER A 108 7.42 25.45 -7.80
C SER A 108 6.88 25.62 -6.38
N ARG A 109 5.60 25.29 -6.17
CA ARG A 109 4.97 25.32 -4.85
C ARG A 109 5.62 24.32 -3.90
N PHE A 110 5.98 23.12 -4.36
CA PHE A 110 6.62 22.09 -3.52
C PHE A 110 8.07 22.46 -3.17
N ALA A 111 8.80 23.03 -4.12
CA ALA A 111 10.15 23.54 -3.89
C ALA A 111 10.15 24.65 -2.82
N ASN A 112 9.14 25.53 -2.82
CA ASN A 112 8.98 26.56 -1.79
C ASN A 112 8.73 26.00 -0.38
N GLU A 113 8.21 24.77 -0.27
CA GLU A 113 8.05 24.07 1.02
C GLU A 113 9.33 23.33 1.46
N GLY A 114 10.42 23.43 0.69
CA GLY A 114 11.70 22.78 0.96
C GLY A 114 11.87 21.42 0.26
N GLY A 115 10.96 21.04 -0.62
CA GLY A 115 11.07 19.83 -1.43
C GLY A 115 12.09 19.97 -2.56
N LEU A 116 12.72 18.86 -2.94
CA LEU A 116 13.52 18.80 -4.16
C LEU A 116 12.59 18.43 -5.33
N VAL A 117 12.88 18.89 -6.55
CA VAL A 117 12.04 18.61 -7.72
C VAL A 117 12.87 17.99 -8.84
N GLY A 118 12.34 16.95 -9.48
CA GLY A 118 12.91 16.37 -10.69
C GLY A 118 12.13 16.78 -11.94
N SER A 119 12.71 16.54 -13.11
CA SER A 119 12.11 16.84 -14.42
C SER A 119 11.29 15.67 -15.00
N SER A 120 11.40 14.47 -14.42
CA SER A 120 10.70 13.27 -14.88
C SER A 120 10.48 12.24 -13.77
N PRO A 121 9.56 11.25 -13.96
CA PRO A 121 9.41 10.11 -13.07
C PRO A 121 10.72 9.34 -12.83
N ALA A 122 11.49 9.09 -13.90
CA ALA A 122 12.78 8.42 -13.82
C ALA A 122 13.79 9.18 -12.94
N GLU A 123 13.89 10.50 -13.11
CA GLU A 123 14.83 11.31 -12.32
C GLU A 123 14.48 11.31 -10.83
N VAL A 124 13.19 11.44 -10.49
CA VAL A 124 12.72 11.38 -9.10
C VAL A 124 12.87 9.99 -8.48
N SER A 125 12.87 8.96 -9.31
CA SER A 125 13.03 7.57 -8.85
C SER A 125 14.49 7.15 -8.71
N LYS A 126 15.45 8.01 -9.07
CA LYS A 126 16.86 7.69 -9.00
C LYS A 126 17.40 7.80 -7.57
N ASP A 127 18.09 6.77 -7.12
CA ASP A 127 18.74 6.70 -5.79
C ASP A 127 17.75 6.98 -4.64
N VAL A 128 16.52 6.46 -4.75
CA VAL A 128 15.50 6.50 -3.70
C VAL A 128 15.28 5.13 -3.09
N ASP A 129 15.01 5.09 -1.79
CA ASP A 129 14.68 3.85 -1.08
C ASP A 129 13.18 3.53 -1.20
N VAL A 130 12.36 4.57 -1.33
CA VAL A 130 10.90 4.48 -1.44
C VAL A 130 10.41 5.41 -2.54
N LEU A 131 9.56 4.89 -3.42
CA LEU A 131 8.83 5.65 -4.42
C LEU A 131 7.34 5.63 -4.10
N VAL A 132 6.76 6.80 -3.85
CA VAL A 132 5.31 6.98 -3.64
C VAL A 132 4.67 7.51 -4.92
N ILE A 133 3.57 6.88 -5.36
CA ILE A 133 2.82 7.27 -6.56
C ILE A 133 1.38 7.60 -6.18
N MET A 134 0.99 8.85 -6.35
CA MET A 134 -0.31 9.40 -6.00
C MET A 134 -0.90 10.21 -7.16
N VAL A 135 -1.43 9.50 -8.14
CA VAL A 135 -2.00 10.04 -9.38
C VAL A 135 -3.49 9.71 -9.50
N THR A 136 -4.15 10.21 -10.55
CA THR A 136 -5.62 10.17 -10.62
C THR A 136 -6.18 8.79 -11.00
N ASN A 137 -5.48 8.04 -11.85
CA ASN A 137 -6.00 6.78 -12.41
C ASN A 137 -4.88 5.83 -12.86
N GLU A 138 -5.27 4.63 -13.27
CA GLU A 138 -4.38 3.56 -13.75
C GLU A 138 -3.52 3.98 -14.94
N ALA A 139 -4.08 4.70 -15.92
CA ALA A 139 -3.33 5.11 -17.10
C ALA A 139 -2.17 6.06 -16.75
N GLN A 140 -2.39 6.95 -15.78
CA GLN A 140 -1.32 7.81 -15.26
C GLN A 140 -0.30 7.00 -14.46
N ALA A 141 -0.74 6.05 -13.63
CA ALA A 141 0.17 5.19 -12.86
C ALA A 141 1.05 4.36 -13.81
N GLU A 142 0.47 3.81 -14.87
CA GLU A 142 1.15 3.07 -15.92
C GLU A 142 2.18 3.94 -16.64
N SER A 143 1.81 5.16 -17.05
CA SER A 143 2.72 6.11 -17.68
C SER A 143 3.87 6.52 -16.75
N VAL A 144 3.60 6.71 -15.46
CA VAL A 144 4.61 7.05 -14.45
C VAL A 144 5.60 5.92 -14.26
N LEU A 145 5.13 4.67 -14.25
CA LEU A 145 5.97 3.51 -14.02
C LEU A 145 6.75 3.10 -15.27
N PHE A 146 6.10 3.04 -16.42
CA PHE A 146 6.59 2.37 -17.63
C PHE A 146 6.64 3.23 -18.89
N GLY A 147 6.29 4.52 -18.81
CA GLY A 147 6.44 5.43 -19.95
C GLY A 147 7.92 5.64 -20.35
N ASP A 148 8.14 6.45 -21.39
CA ASP A 148 9.49 6.69 -21.96
C ASP A 148 10.51 7.20 -20.93
N HIS A 149 10.03 7.97 -19.94
CA HIS A 149 10.82 8.43 -18.79
C HIS A 149 10.26 7.87 -17.47
N GLY A 150 9.79 6.62 -17.51
CA GLY A 150 9.14 5.93 -16.41
C GLY A 150 10.09 5.58 -15.26
N ALA A 151 9.53 5.60 -14.05
CA ALA A 151 10.21 5.34 -12.79
C ALA A 151 10.98 4.02 -12.77
N ILE A 152 10.40 2.94 -13.32
CA ILE A 152 10.97 1.58 -13.24
C ILE A 152 12.35 1.48 -13.87
N SER A 153 12.62 2.28 -14.91
CA SER A 153 13.91 2.27 -15.59
C SER A 153 15.08 2.79 -14.75
N ALA A 154 14.80 3.63 -13.74
CA ALA A 154 15.79 4.31 -12.91
C ALA A 154 15.74 3.89 -11.43
N LEU A 155 14.72 3.11 -11.05
CA LEU A 155 14.49 2.71 -9.67
C LEU A 155 15.58 1.72 -9.20
N PRO A 156 16.24 1.97 -8.05
CA PRO A 156 17.24 1.04 -7.51
C PRO A 156 16.67 -0.33 -7.17
N SER A 157 17.51 -1.37 -7.28
CA SER A 157 17.16 -2.68 -6.75
C SER A 157 16.94 -2.60 -5.23
N GLY A 158 15.87 -3.22 -4.74
CA GLY A 158 15.49 -3.19 -3.32
C GLY A 158 14.64 -1.98 -2.90
N ALA A 159 14.41 -1.01 -3.77
CA ALA A 159 13.51 0.11 -3.47
C ALA A 159 12.05 -0.36 -3.39
N SER A 160 11.29 0.26 -2.49
CA SER A 160 9.86 -0.04 -2.31
C SER A 160 8.99 0.89 -3.13
N ILE A 161 7.98 0.36 -3.82
CA ILE A 161 6.97 1.15 -4.54
C ILE A 161 5.68 1.16 -3.72
N ILE A 162 5.20 2.35 -3.38
CA ILE A 162 3.92 2.59 -2.71
C ILE A 162 2.97 3.23 -3.71
N LEU A 163 2.05 2.43 -4.25
CA LEU A 163 0.96 2.93 -5.09
C LEU A 163 -0.22 3.34 -4.20
N ALA A 164 -0.38 4.64 -3.98
CA ALA A 164 -1.46 5.21 -3.17
C ALA A 164 -2.67 5.67 -4.00
N SER A 165 -2.60 5.48 -5.32
CA SER A 165 -3.64 5.88 -6.27
C SER A 165 -4.83 4.92 -6.21
N THR A 166 -6.05 5.43 -6.35
CA THR A 166 -7.25 4.57 -6.45
C THR A 166 -7.26 3.87 -7.80
N VAL A 167 -6.98 2.57 -7.80
CA VAL A 167 -6.92 1.71 -8.98
C VAL A 167 -7.71 0.42 -8.75
N SER A 168 -7.99 -0.33 -9.82
CA SER A 168 -8.65 -1.62 -9.72
C SER A 168 -7.71 -2.68 -9.11
N PRO A 169 -8.25 -3.67 -8.39
CA PRO A 169 -7.46 -4.80 -7.89
C PRO A 169 -6.76 -5.57 -9.02
N ALA A 170 -7.41 -5.70 -10.18
CA ALA A 170 -6.84 -6.39 -11.34
C ALA A 170 -5.56 -5.71 -11.84
N TYR A 171 -5.53 -4.37 -11.87
CA TYR A 171 -4.33 -3.62 -12.20
C TYR A 171 -3.18 -3.88 -11.22
N VAL A 172 -3.46 -3.92 -9.91
CA VAL A 172 -2.44 -4.21 -8.88
C VAL A 172 -1.84 -5.60 -9.08
N SER A 173 -2.66 -6.63 -9.35
CA SER A 173 -2.17 -7.98 -9.61
C SER A 173 -1.31 -8.07 -10.89
N GLN A 174 -1.67 -7.34 -11.94
CA GLN A 174 -0.86 -7.29 -13.17
C GLN A 174 0.46 -6.54 -12.95
N LEU A 175 0.42 -5.45 -12.19
CA LEU A 175 1.60 -4.69 -11.82
C LEU A 175 2.61 -5.56 -11.06
N GLU A 176 2.14 -6.31 -10.05
CA GLU A 176 2.97 -7.24 -9.28
C GLU A 176 3.69 -8.24 -10.19
N GLN A 177 2.97 -8.90 -11.11
CA GLN A 177 3.54 -9.86 -12.06
C GLN A 177 4.63 -9.24 -12.95
N ARG A 178 4.41 -8.00 -13.41
CA ARG A 178 5.36 -7.27 -14.27
C ARG A 178 6.61 -6.84 -13.50
N LEU A 179 6.47 -6.41 -12.25
CA LEU A 179 7.61 -6.06 -11.41
C LEU A 179 8.41 -7.32 -11.04
N HIS A 180 7.74 -8.40 -10.68
CA HIS A 180 8.39 -9.66 -10.31
C HIS A 180 9.24 -10.23 -11.46
N SER A 181 8.70 -10.24 -12.68
CA SER A 181 9.44 -10.71 -13.87
C SER A 181 10.64 -9.84 -14.22
N ARG A 182 10.58 -8.53 -13.96
CA ARG A 182 11.67 -7.58 -14.24
C ARG A 182 12.80 -7.59 -13.21
N PHE A 183 12.47 -7.71 -11.92
CA PHE A 183 13.44 -7.50 -10.83
C PHE A 183 14.02 -8.81 -10.25
N LEU A 184 13.35 -9.95 -10.42
CA LEU A 184 13.82 -11.24 -9.88
C LEU A 184 14.37 -12.20 -10.94
N TYR A 185 14.20 -11.89 -12.22
CA TYR A 185 14.74 -12.66 -13.35
C TYR A 185 15.32 -11.71 -14.42
N PRO A 186 16.46 -11.04 -14.14
CA PRO A 186 17.07 -10.08 -15.06
C PRO A 186 17.58 -10.71 -16.36
#